data_AF-A0A553RC56-F1
#
_entry.id   AF-A0A553RC56-F1
#
_cell.length_a   1.000
_cell.length_b   1.000
_cell.length_c   1.000
_cell.angle_alpha   90.00
_cell.angle_beta   90.00
_cell.angle_gamma   90.00
#
_symmetry.space_group_name_H-M   'P 1'
#
loop_
_entity.id
_entity.type
_entity.pdbx_description
1 polymer ?
#
loop_
_entity_poly.entity_id
_entity_poly.type
_entity_poly.pdbx_seq_one_letter_code
_entity_poly.pdbx_strand_id
1 'polypeptide(L)'
;MCKPSIPSFTAVVMAKDPLAEAGLHFDELNKLRVLEPEVSQKTSELKEECEDFVDKIGQFQKIVGGLIELVDELAKEAETEKMKVGHRYRIEYEALQKVEAEQNEFIDQFILQK
;
A
#
# COMPACT_ATOMS: atom_id res chain seq x y z
N MET A 1 61.83 67.72 -11.83
CA MET A 1 60.68 67.45 -12.73
C MET A 1 60.00 66.18 -12.25
N CYS A 2 58.75 66.29 -11.81
CA CYS A 2 57.92 65.18 -11.33
C CYS A 2 57.16 64.55 -12.51
N LYS A 3 57.19 63.22 -12.63
CA LYS A 3 56.24 62.39 -13.39
C LYS A 3 56.47 60.90 -13.04
N PRO A 4 55.45 60.02 -13.15
CA PRO A 4 54.52 59.75 -12.06
C PRO A 4 54.49 58.26 -11.65
N SER A 5 53.98 58.00 -10.45
CA SER A 5 53.57 56.67 -10.00
C SER A 5 52.45 56.12 -10.88
N ILE A 6 52.62 54.92 -11.44
CA ILE A 6 51.51 54.13 -11.98
C ILE A 6 51.33 52.92 -11.06
N PRO A 7 50.25 52.87 -10.25
CA PRO A 7 49.75 51.62 -9.73
C PRO A 7 48.59 51.18 -10.62
N SER A 8 48.74 50.09 -11.37
CA SER A 8 47.56 49.39 -11.91
C SER A 8 47.67 47.92 -11.58
N PHE A 9 47.33 47.66 -10.32
CA PHE A 9 46.65 46.45 -9.87
C PHE A 9 45.54 46.16 -10.88
N THR A 10 45.84 45.33 -11.89
CA THR A 10 44.80 44.90 -12.82
C THR A 10 44.13 43.76 -12.10
N ALA A 11 43.08 44.14 -11.38
CA ALA A 11 42.14 43.26 -10.75
C ALA A 11 41.89 42.06 -11.68
N VAL A 12 42.20 40.87 -11.18
CA VAL A 12 41.49 39.67 -11.60
C VAL A 12 40.06 39.92 -11.17
N VAL A 13 39.33 40.65 -12.00
CA VAL A 13 37.89 40.78 -11.89
C VAL A 13 37.40 39.36 -12.08
N MET A 14 36.88 38.79 -11.00
CA MET A 14 35.96 37.67 -11.03
C MET A 14 34.82 38.10 -11.96
N ALA A 15 35.00 37.91 -13.26
CA ALA A 15 33.93 38.01 -14.23
C ALA A 15 32.99 36.87 -13.85
N LYS A 16 31.82 37.22 -13.33
CA LYS A 16 30.70 36.29 -13.29
C LYS A 16 30.61 35.68 -14.68
N ASP A 17 30.75 34.36 -14.74
CA ASP A 17 30.84 33.62 -15.99
C ASP A 17 29.57 33.94 -16.81
N PRO A 18 29.67 34.68 -17.94
CA PRO A 18 28.49 35.13 -18.69
C PRO A 18 27.62 33.96 -19.15
N LEU A 19 28.23 32.77 -19.23
CA LEU A 19 27.57 31.52 -19.55
C LEU A 19 26.64 31.08 -18.42
N ALA A 20 27.05 31.17 -17.16
CA ALA A 20 26.20 30.83 -16.01
C ALA A 20 25.02 31.82 -15.87
N GLU A 21 25.23 33.10 -16.20
CA GLU A 21 24.16 34.12 -16.21
C GLU A 21 23.16 33.91 -17.36
N ALA A 22 23.58 33.26 -18.44
CA ALA A 22 22.72 32.82 -19.54
C ALA A 22 22.06 31.45 -19.30
N GLY A 23 22.24 30.85 -18.11
CA GLY A 23 21.72 29.52 -17.75
C GLY A 23 22.46 28.37 -18.42
N LEU A 24 23.70 28.59 -18.88
CA LEU A 24 24.55 27.61 -19.54
C LEU A 24 25.61 27.11 -18.56
N HIS A 25 25.50 25.85 -18.17
CA HIS A 25 26.36 25.15 -17.23
C HIS A 25 27.18 24.10 -17.99
N PHE A 26 28.46 23.97 -17.67
CA PHE A 26 29.28 22.85 -18.15
C PHE A 26 29.07 21.63 -17.25
N ASP A 27 28.86 20.47 -17.87
CA ASP A 27 28.81 19.19 -17.15
C ASP A 27 30.20 18.57 -16.96
N GLU A 28 30.27 17.43 -16.27
CA GLU A 28 31.50 16.67 -15.98
C GLU A 28 32.24 16.16 -17.24
N LEU A 29 31.62 16.27 -18.42
CA LEU A 29 32.20 15.90 -19.72
C LEU A 29 32.52 17.12 -20.59
N ASN A 30 32.55 18.33 -20.00
CA ASN A 30 32.76 19.61 -20.68
C ASN A 30 31.72 19.89 -21.78
N LYS A 31 30.51 19.34 -21.67
CA LYS A 31 29.40 19.64 -22.57
C LYS A 31 28.54 20.74 -21.97
N LEU A 32 28.13 21.65 -22.85
CA LEU A 32 27.33 22.81 -22.52
C LEU A 32 25.87 22.37 -22.30
N ARG A 33 25.31 22.59 -21.11
CA ARG A 33 23.93 22.25 -20.71
C ARG A 33 23.18 23.47 -20.23
N VAL A 34 21.87 23.48 -20.43
CA VAL A 34 20.99 24.61 -20.04
C VAL A 34 20.41 24.43 -18.62
N LEU A 35 20.68 23.29 -17.98
CA LEU A 35 20.13 22.91 -16.68
C LEU A 35 21.27 22.63 -15.69
N GLU A 36 21.18 23.17 -14.48
CA GLU A 36 22.15 22.88 -13.41
C GLU A 36 22.27 21.37 -13.17
N PRO A 37 23.48 20.80 -13.15
CA PRO A 37 23.69 19.36 -12.96
C PRO A 37 23.12 18.85 -11.63
N GLU A 38 23.17 19.65 -10.55
CA GLU A 38 22.52 19.30 -9.28
C GLU A 38 21.00 19.19 -9.38
N VAL A 39 20.35 20.07 -10.14
CA VAL A 39 18.90 20.06 -10.34
C VAL A 39 18.51 18.87 -11.21
N SER A 40 19.30 18.53 -12.23
CA SER A 40 19.11 17.32 -13.03
C SER A 40 19.25 16.05 -12.21
N GLN A 41 20.23 15.98 -11.32
CA GLN A 41 20.49 14.81 -10.49
C GLN A 41 19.41 14.61 -9.43
N LYS A 42 19.08 15.66 -8.66
CA LYS A 42 17.99 15.62 -7.66
C LYS A 42 16.65 15.27 -8.29
N THR A 43 16.38 15.74 -9.52
CA THR A 43 15.17 15.38 -10.26
C THR A 43 15.16 13.91 -10.68
N SER A 44 16.33 13.34 -11.00
CA SER A 44 16.46 11.90 -11.34
C SER A 44 16.29 11.00 -10.11
N GLU A 45 16.93 11.36 -8.99
CA GLU A 45 16.82 10.63 -7.72
C GLU A 45 15.37 10.63 -7.21
N LEU A 46 14.70 11.78 -7.22
CA LEU A 46 13.29 11.87 -6.81
C LEU A 46 12.37 11.04 -7.73
N LYS A 47 12.70 10.95 -9.02
CA LYS A 47 11.96 10.12 -9.98
C LYS A 47 12.10 8.63 -9.66
N GLU A 48 13.32 8.15 -9.37
CA GLU A 48 13.54 6.77 -8.93
C GLU A 48 12.82 6.47 -7.61
N GLU A 49 12.88 7.36 -6.63
CA GLU A 49 12.15 7.19 -5.36
C GLU A 49 10.63 7.11 -5.57
N CYS A 50 10.11 7.89 -6.51
CA CYS A 50 8.70 7.85 -6.87
C CYS A 50 8.32 6.54 -7.57
N GLU A 51 9.18 6.01 -8.45
CA GLU A 51 8.97 4.69 -9.08
C GLU A 51 8.98 3.57 -8.03
N ASP A 52 9.95 3.59 -7.10
CA ASP A 52 10.02 2.67 -5.95
C ASP A 52 8.77 2.72 -5.05
N PHE A 53 8.23 3.92 -4.85
CA PHE A 53 7.02 4.11 -4.05
C PHE A 53 5.79 3.53 -4.74
N VAL A 54 5.66 3.73 -6.06
CA VAL A 54 4.58 3.15 -6.86
C VAL A 54 4.67 1.62 -6.84
N ASP A 55 5.87 1.06 -6.96
CA ASP A 55 6.08 -0.40 -6.91
C ASP A 55 5.71 -0.99 -5.54
N LYS A 56 6.11 -0.34 -4.45
CA LYS A 56 5.72 -0.73 -3.08
C LYS A 56 4.20 -0.69 -2.89
N ILE A 57 3.54 0.34 -3.40
CA ILE A 57 2.06 0.43 -3.37
C ILE A 57 1.44 -0.71 -4.18
N GLY A 58 1.97 -1.01 -5.37
CA GLY A 58 1.48 -2.12 -6.19
C GLY A 58 1.59 -3.47 -5.48
N GLN A 59 2.71 -3.71 -4.79
CA GLN A 59 2.89 -4.92 -3.96
C GLN A 59 1.91 -4.96 -2.79
N PHE A 60 1.71 -3.85 -2.10
CA PHE A 60 0.74 -3.77 -1.00
C PHE A 60 -0.69 -4.06 -1.47
N GLN A 61 -1.11 -3.46 -2.58
CA GLN A 61 -2.41 -3.73 -3.19
C GLN A 61 -2.59 -5.20 -3.55
N LYS A 62 -1.54 -5.86 -4.06
CA LYS A 62 -1.57 -7.30 -4.34
C LYS A 62 -1.74 -8.14 -3.08
N ILE A 63 -1.05 -7.80 -2.00
CA ILE A 63 -1.18 -8.51 -0.71
C ILE A 63 -2.59 -8.34 -0.15
N VAL A 64 -3.11 -7.10 -0.14
CA VAL A 64 -4.46 -6.82 0.35
C VAL A 64 -5.51 -7.52 -0.52
N GLY A 65 -5.34 -7.54 -1.85
CA GLY A 65 -6.20 -8.29 -2.76
C GLY A 65 -6.24 -9.79 -2.41
N GLY A 66 -5.08 -10.41 -2.21
CA GLY A 66 -5.01 -11.81 -1.80
C GLY A 66 -5.63 -12.07 -0.41
N LEU A 67 -5.49 -11.15 0.53
CA LEU A 67 -6.14 -11.27 1.85
C LEU A 67 -7.67 -11.20 1.75
N ILE A 68 -8.20 -10.32 0.90
CA ILE A 68 -9.65 -10.22 0.66
C ILE A 68 -10.18 -11.54 0.11
N GLU A 69 -9.49 -12.14 -0.87
CA GLU A 69 -9.86 -13.43 -1.43
C GLU A 69 -9.91 -14.54 -0.37
N LEU A 70 -8.88 -14.64 0.47
CA LEU A 70 -8.84 -15.63 1.55
C LEU A 70 -9.95 -15.42 2.59
N VAL A 71 -10.25 -14.16 2.93
CA VAL A 71 -11.33 -13.82 3.86
C VAL A 71 -12.69 -14.19 3.27
N ASP A 72 -12.91 -13.94 1.98
CA ASP A 72 -14.15 -14.30 1.29
C ASP A 72 -14.35 -15.82 1.20
N GLU A 73 -13.28 -16.58 0.94
CA GLU A 73 -13.32 -18.04 0.95
C GLU A 73 -13.66 -18.58 2.34
N LEU A 74 -12.97 -18.07 3.38
CA LEU A 74 -13.23 -18.47 4.75
C LEU A 74 -14.67 -18.14 5.19
N ALA A 75 -15.21 -16.98 4.79
CA ALA A 75 -16.59 -16.60 5.07
C ALA A 75 -17.60 -17.56 4.42
N LYS A 76 -17.36 -17.96 3.16
CA LYS A 76 -18.20 -18.95 2.46
C LYS A 76 -18.16 -20.32 3.13
N GLU A 77 -16.98 -20.77 3.55
CA GLU A 77 -16.82 -22.05 4.25
C GLU A 77 -17.52 -22.02 5.61
N ALA A 78 -17.36 -20.93 6.37
CA ALA A 78 -18.01 -20.76 7.66
C ALA A 78 -19.55 -20.80 7.55
N GLU A 79 -20.14 -20.12 6.56
CA GLU A 79 -21.58 -20.17 6.33
C GLU A 79 -22.06 -21.57 5.90
N THR A 80 -21.26 -22.26 5.09
CA THR A 80 -21.57 -23.64 4.67
C THR A 80 -21.61 -24.59 5.87
N GLU A 81 -20.62 -24.53 6.75
CA GLU A 81 -20.58 -25.35 7.95
C GLU A 81 -21.68 -24.98 8.94
N LYS A 82 -21.97 -23.68 9.11
CA LYS A 82 -23.08 -23.21 9.95
C LYS A 82 -24.42 -23.78 9.48
N MET A 83 -24.67 -23.80 8.16
CA MET A 83 -25.87 -24.43 7.59
C MET A 83 -25.91 -25.93 7.88
N LYS A 84 -24.84 -26.68 7.59
CA LYS A 84 -24.79 -28.13 7.83
C LYS A 84 -25.09 -28.49 9.29
N VAL A 85 -24.42 -27.80 10.21
CA VAL A 85 -24.58 -28.02 11.65
C VAL A 85 -25.99 -27.61 12.10
N GLY A 86 -26.53 -26.50 11.61
CA GLY A 86 -27.90 -26.07 11.89
C GLY A 86 -28.96 -27.08 11.44
N HIS A 87 -28.80 -27.64 10.23
CA HIS A 87 -29.70 -28.70 9.73
C HIS A 87 -29.65 -29.95 10.60
N ARG A 88 -28.45 -30.38 11.02
CA ARG A 88 -28.28 -31.53 11.90
C ARG A 88 -29.00 -31.31 13.24
N TYR A 89 -28.78 -30.16 13.88
CA TYR A 89 -29.44 -29.84 15.14
C TYR A 89 -30.96 -29.77 15.00
N ARG A 90 -31.48 -29.26 13.89
CA ARG A 90 -32.93 -29.24 13.64
C ARG A 90 -33.53 -30.64 13.60
N ILE A 91 -32.88 -31.56 12.88
CA ILE A 91 -33.35 -32.96 12.77
C ILE A 91 -33.30 -33.64 14.14
N GLU A 92 -32.23 -33.44 14.90
CA GLU A 92 -32.08 -34.01 16.24
C GLU A 92 -33.14 -33.47 17.21
N TYR A 93 -33.40 -32.16 17.16
CA TYR A 93 -34.45 -31.52 17.96
C TYR A 93 -35.85 -32.05 17.60
N GLU A 94 -36.17 -32.17 16.31
CA GLU A 94 -37.44 -32.74 15.86
C GLU A 94 -37.60 -34.21 16.30
N ALA A 95 -36.52 -35.00 16.30
CA ALA A 95 -36.54 -36.37 16.80
C ALA A 95 -36.79 -36.43 18.31
N LEU A 96 -36.12 -35.57 19.09
CA LEU A 96 -36.32 -35.48 20.53
C LEU A 96 -37.77 -35.08 20.89
N GLN A 97 -38.35 -34.11 20.18
CA GLN A 97 -39.75 -33.72 20.41
C GLN A 97 -40.74 -34.87 20.16
N LYS A 98 -40.49 -35.71 19.15
CA LYS A 98 -41.34 -36.90 18.91
C LYS A 98 -41.25 -37.89 20.08
N VAL A 99 -40.04 -38.17 20.55
CA VAL A 99 -39.81 -39.06 21.69
C VAL A 99 -40.47 -38.50 22.97
N GLU A 100 -40.39 -37.19 23.19
CA GLU A 100 -41.06 -36.54 24.32
C GLU A 100 -42.59 -36.65 24.22
N ALA A 101 -43.15 -36.43 23.03
CA ALA A 101 -44.58 -36.60 22.81
C ALA A 101 -45.04 -38.04 23.07
N GLU A 102 -44.31 -39.04 22.57
CA GLU A 102 -44.58 -40.47 22.82
C GLU A 102 -44.50 -40.81 24.31
N GLN A 103 -43.53 -40.27 25.04
CA GLN A 103 -43.42 -40.47 26.50
C GLN A 103 -44.59 -39.83 27.25
N ASN A 104 -45.00 -38.62 26.88
CA ASN A 104 -46.14 -37.95 27.49
C ASN A 104 -47.44 -38.71 27.25
N GLU A 105 -47.68 -39.19 26.03
CA GLU A 105 -48.84 -40.05 25.72
C GLU A 105 -48.83 -41.34 26.55
N PHE A 106 -47.66 -41.97 26.73
CA PHE A 106 -47.53 -43.16 27.57
C PHE A 106 -47.88 -42.87 29.04
N ILE A 107 -47.40 -41.75 29.59
CA ILE A 107 -47.72 -41.31 30.95
C ILE A 107 -49.22 -41.06 31.10
N ASP A 108 -49.83 -40.33 30.17
CA ASP A 108 -51.27 -40.04 30.18
C ASP A 108 -52.10 -41.33 30.15
N GLN A 109 -51.72 -42.28 29.30
CA GLN A 109 -52.38 -43.58 29.23
C GLN A 109 -52.25 -44.37 30.53
N PHE A 110 -51.09 -44.32 31.19
CA PHE A 110 -50.87 -44.98 32.48
C PHE A 110 -51.68 -44.33 33.61
N ILE A 111 -51.81 -43.00 33.62
CA ILE A 111 -52.64 -42.26 34.58
C ILE A 111 -54.13 -42.59 34.38
N LEU A 112 -54.61 -42.67 33.14
CA LEU A 112 -56.01 -42.96 32.82
C LEU A 112 -56.43 -44.43 33.09
N GLN A 113 -55.47 -45.36 33.20
CA GLN A 113 -55.73 -46.78 33.49
C GLN A 113 -55.72 -47.14 34.98
N LYS A 114 -55.53 -46.16 35.88
CA LYS A 114 -55.62 -46.32 37.35
C LYS A 114 -56.95 -45.82 37.89
#